data_AF-A0A2E0RUP8-F1
#
_entry.id   AF-A0A2E0RUP8-F1
#
_cell.length_a   1.000
_cell.length_b   1.000
_cell.length_c   1.000
_cell.angle_alpha   90.00
_cell.angle_beta   90.00
_cell.angle_gamma   90.00
#
_symmetry.space_group_name_H-M   'P 1'
#
loop_
_entity.id
_entity.type
_entity.pdbx_description
1 polymer ?
#
loop_
_entity_poly.entity_id
_entity_poly.type
_entity_poly.pdbx_seq_one_letter_code
_entity_poly.pdbx_strand_id
1 'polypeptide(L)'
;MDLFWIPLGAGSPVVQVSGRVFETVAAKWHRRAPRDLYHAALVVTAPHGRFSIEQAPVPDRHGGTRGVVAVGPVGIRAAGRLRLFRYEVRCWRNGIIPDLPAAVDSPVRLTDDPALARRVLETLPSIPTPVWGRDEARAGEMWNSNSVIAWVLTRSGIELDAVRPPPDGRAPGWEAGRIVADPHASGRPR
;
A
#
# COMPACT_ATOMS: atom_id res chain seq x y z
N MET A 1 -11.48 12.03 -0.77
CA MET A 1 -10.38 11.05 -0.87
C MET A 1 -10.94 9.65 -0.69
N ASP A 2 -10.53 8.73 -1.56
CA ASP A 2 -11.15 7.42 -1.73
C ASP A 2 -10.11 6.32 -1.74
N LEU A 3 -10.37 5.27 -0.97
CA LEU A 3 -9.57 4.05 -0.95
C LEU A 3 -10.30 2.94 -1.71
N PHE A 4 -9.53 2.12 -2.41
CA PHE A 4 -10.04 0.99 -3.18
C PHE A 4 -9.36 -0.29 -2.72
N TRP A 5 -10.14 -1.32 -2.44
CA TRP A 5 -9.66 -2.68 -2.18
C TRP A 5 -9.69 -3.50 -3.45
N ILE A 6 -8.51 -3.86 -3.94
CA ILE A 6 -8.35 -4.61 -5.19
C ILE A 6 -7.82 -6.01 -4.85
N PRO A 7 -8.47 -7.09 -5.32
CA PRO A 7 -7.96 -8.45 -5.13
C PRO A 7 -6.50 -8.58 -5.59
N LEU A 8 -5.67 -9.23 -4.77
CA LEU A 8 -4.25 -9.37 -5.03
C LEU A 8 -4.02 -10.11 -6.35
N GLY A 9 -3.28 -9.48 -7.26
CA GLY A 9 -2.99 -10.03 -8.58
C GLY A 9 -4.13 -9.87 -9.59
N ALA A 10 -5.10 -8.98 -9.35
CA ALA A 10 -5.98 -8.52 -10.42
C ALA A 10 -5.15 -8.14 -11.67
N GLY A 11 -5.41 -8.80 -12.80
CA GLY A 11 -4.62 -8.63 -14.03
C GLY A 11 -3.28 -9.39 -14.11
N SER A 12 -2.91 -10.20 -13.11
CA SER A 12 -1.66 -11.00 -13.13
C SER A 12 -1.83 -12.39 -12.49
N PRO A 13 -1.99 -13.47 -13.29
CA PRO A 13 -2.16 -14.84 -12.78
C PRO A 13 -1.02 -15.31 -11.88
N VAL A 14 0.22 -14.90 -12.17
CA VAL A 14 1.40 -15.26 -11.36
C VAL A 14 1.29 -14.67 -9.96
N VAL A 15 0.85 -13.42 -9.84
CA VAL A 15 0.64 -12.75 -8.54
C VAL A 15 -0.54 -13.39 -7.79
N GLN A 16 -1.62 -13.76 -8.49
CA GLN A 16 -2.76 -14.47 -7.86
C GLN A 16 -2.35 -15.83 -7.29
N VAL A 17 -1.61 -16.63 -8.06
CA VAL A 17 -1.16 -17.97 -7.62
C VAL A 17 -0.18 -17.85 -6.46
N SER A 18 0.85 -17.01 -6.60
CA SER A 18 1.83 -16.80 -5.52
C SER A 18 1.17 -16.24 -4.25
N GLY A 19 0.22 -15.32 -4.37
CA GLY A 19 -0.57 -14.80 -3.25
C GLY A 19 -1.37 -15.88 -2.54
N ARG A 20 -2.06 -16.77 -3.27
CA ARG A 20 -2.79 -17.91 -2.69
C ARG A 20 -1.88 -18.90 -1.97
N VAL A 21 -0.71 -19.20 -2.55
CA VAL A 21 0.28 -20.08 -1.91
C VAL A 21 0.81 -19.45 -0.63
N PHE A 22 1.22 -18.18 -0.70
CA PHE A 22 1.67 -17.41 0.46
C PHE A 22 0.62 -17.44 1.59
N GLU A 23 -0.63 -17.12 1.26
CA GLU A 23 -1.71 -17.07 2.24
C GLU A 23 -2.00 -18.44 2.84
N THR A 24 -2.01 -19.49 2.02
CA THR A 24 -2.23 -20.86 2.51
C THR A 24 -1.16 -21.26 3.53
N VAL A 25 0.10 -20.95 3.25
CA VAL A 25 1.22 -21.25 4.16
C VAL A 25 1.14 -20.39 5.42
N ALA A 26 0.92 -19.08 5.28
CA ALA A 26 0.82 -18.15 6.39
C ALA A 26 -0.38 -18.48 7.30
N ALA A 27 -1.54 -18.79 6.72
CA ALA A 27 -2.74 -19.17 7.46
C ALA A 27 -2.53 -20.43 8.28
N LYS A 28 -1.87 -21.46 7.71
CA LYS A 28 -1.49 -22.68 8.46
C LYS A 28 -0.53 -22.37 9.60
N TRP A 29 0.49 -21.55 9.37
CA TRP A 29 1.44 -21.16 10.41
C TRP A 29 0.76 -20.43 11.57
N HIS A 30 -0.18 -19.54 11.26
CA HIS A 30 -0.97 -18.79 12.23
C HIS A 30 -2.24 -19.52 12.70
N ARG A 31 -2.41 -20.80 12.37
CA ARG A 31 -3.56 -21.65 12.75
C ARG A 31 -4.92 -20.99 12.49
N ARG A 32 -5.07 -20.36 11.33
CA ARG A 32 -6.31 -19.70 10.88
C ARG A 32 -6.73 -20.23 9.50
N ALA A 33 -7.98 -19.99 9.13
CA ALA A 33 -8.41 -20.22 7.75
C ALA A 33 -7.69 -19.24 6.79
N PRO A 34 -7.37 -19.68 5.55
CA PRO A 34 -6.95 -18.77 4.48
C PRO A 34 -8.04 -17.72 4.21
N ARG A 35 -7.61 -16.51 3.84
CA ARG A 35 -8.45 -15.35 3.55
C ARG A 35 -8.12 -14.77 2.19
N ASP A 36 -9.07 -14.07 1.59
CA ASP A 36 -8.81 -13.35 0.35
C ASP A 36 -7.81 -12.21 0.59
N LEU A 37 -6.84 -12.08 -0.31
CA LEU A 37 -5.81 -11.04 -0.19
C LEU A 37 -6.21 -9.84 -1.02
N TYR A 38 -6.14 -8.66 -0.39
CA TYR A 38 -6.41 -7.38 -1.05
C TYR A 38 -5.19 -6.47 -0.95
N HIS A 39 -5.05 -5.61 -1.96
CA HIS A 39 -4.18 -4.45 -1.89
C HIS A 39 -4.99 -3.16 -2.00
N ALA A 40 -4.53 -2.14 -1.30
CA ALA A 40 -5.14 -0.82 -1.31
C ALA A 40 -4.56 0.03 -2.45
N ALA A 41 -5.44 0.74 -3.13
CA ALA A 41 -5.06 1.89 -3.96
C ALA A 41 -5.76 3.15 -3.44
N LEU A 42 -5.14 4.30 -3.62
CA LEU A 42 -5.66 5.56 -3.07
C LEU A 42 -5.85 6.60 -4.18
N VAL A 43 -7.02 7.23 -4.18
CA VAL A 43 -7.33 8.37 -5.04
C VAL A 43 -7.56 9.59 -4.17
N VAL A 44 -6.76 10.62 -4.39
CA VAL A 44 -6.80 11.89 -3.66
C VAL A 44 -7.33 12.97 -4.60
N THR A 45 -8.48 13.55 -4.25
CA THR A 45 -9.00 14.73 -4.93
C THR A 45 -8.62 15.97 -4.13
N ALA A 46 -7.87 16.88 -4.75
CA ALA A 46 -7.46 18.16 -4.18
C ALA A 46 -7.88 19.30 -5.14
N PRO A 47 -7.87 20.58 -4.72
CA PRO A 47 -8.28 21.70 -5.58
C PRO A 47 -7.54 21.74 -6.91
N HIS A 48 -6.27 21.33 -6.91
CA HIS A 48 -5.43 21.32 -8.09
C HIS A 48 -5.77 20.18 -9.05
N GLY A 49 -6.43 19.10 -8.61
CA GLY A 49 -6.86 17.96 -9.45
C GLY A 49 -6.94 16.62 -8.71
N ARG A 50 -7.15 15.55 -9.47
CA ARG A 50 -7.22 14.17 -8.98
C ARG A 50 -5.85 13.51 -9.07
N PHE A 51 -5.40 12.88 -8.00
CA PHE A 51 -4.14 12.17 -7.92
C PHE A 51 -4.38 10.71 -7.59
N SER A 52 -3.67 9.82 -8.26
CA SER A 52 -3.69 8.39 -7.95
C SER A 52 -2.37 8.02 -7.31
N ILE A 53 -2.43 7.33 -6.18
CA ILE A 53 -1.28 6.85 -5.43
C ILE A 53 -1.26 5.34 -5.49
N GLU A 54 -0.15 4.79 -5.99
CA GLU A 54 0.08 3.36 -6.11
C GLU A 54 1.55 3.01 -5.86
N GLN A 55 1.81 1.72 -5.63
CA GLN A 55 3.15 1.17 -5.61
C GLN A 55 3.26 0.12 -6.72
N ALA A 56 4.27 0.23 -7.57
CA ALA A 56 4.47 -0.70 -8.67
C ALA A 56 5.96 -1.07 -8.86
N PRO A 57 6.26 -2.22 -9.48
CA PRO A 57 7.59 -2.52 -10.00
C PRO A 57 8.07 -1.44 -10.98
N VAL A 58 9.39 -1.34 -11.19
CA VAL A 58 9.99 -0.37 -12.12
C VAL A 58 10.08 -0.96 -13.54
N PRO A 59 9.19 -0.57 -14.48
CA PRO A 59 9.14 -1.18 -15.81
C PRO A 59 10.32 -0.74 -16.72
N ASP A 60 10.71 0.54 -16.70
CA ASP A 60 11.69 1.11 -17.63
C ASP A 60 12.54 2.25 -17.03
N ARG A 61 13.47 2.79 -17.84
CA ARG A 61 14.41 3.87 -17.45
C ARG A 61 13.80 5.28 -17.47
N HIS A 62 12.63 5.49 -18.09
CA HIS A 62 12.02 6.80 -18.28
C HIS A 62 10.90 7.02 -17.25
N GLY A 63 11.29 7.37 -16.03
CA GLY A 63 10.38 7.59 -14.89
C GLY A 63 9.65 8.94 -14.86
N GLY A 64 9.99 9.86 -15.77
CA GLY A 64 9.59 11.27 -15.68
C GLY A 64 8.09 11.53 -15.75
N THR A 65 7.30 10.65 -16.37
CA THR A 65 5.84 10.77 -16.49
C THR A 65 5.08 10.08 -15.37
N ARG A 66 5.77 9.36 -14.48
CA ARG A 66 5.18 8.43 -13.52
C ARG A 66 5.00 9.01 -12.11
N GLY A 67 5.30 10.30 -11.92
CA GLY A 67 5.12 10.96 -10.62
C GLY A 67 5.78 10.22 -9.47
N VAL A 68 6.97 9.63 -9.70
CA VAL A 68 7.68 8.84 -8.68
C VAL A 68 8.07 9.76 -7.53
N VAL A 69 7.66 9.40 -6.32
CA VAL A 69 7.97 10.17 -5.10
C VAL A 69 8.96 9.44 -4.19
N ALA A 70 9.06 8.12 -4.30
CA ALA A 70 10.02 7.32 -3.56
C ALA A 70 10.37 6.02 -4.29
N VAL A 71 11.55 5.48 -4.00
CA VAL A 71 12.05 4.22 -4.57
C VAL A 71 12.68 3.38 -3.46
N GLY A 72 12.34 2.10 -3.39
CA GLY A 72 12.91 1.17 -2.42
C GLY A 72 13.33 -0.16 -3.05
N PRO A 73 14.17 -0.94 -2.36
CA PRO A 73 14.61 -2.27 -2.81
C PRO A 73 13.53 -3.35 -2.63
N VAL A 74 13.61 -4.42 -3.41
CA VAL A 74 12.72 -5.60 -3.33
C VAL A 74 13.52 -6.82 -2.91
N GLY A 75 13.04 -7.56 -1.92
CA GLY A 75 13.60 -8.84 -1.49
C GLY A 75 14.92 -8.74 -0.74
N ILE A 76 16.01 -8.33 -1.40
CA ILE A 76 17.35 -8.20 -0.80
C ILE A 76 17.86 -6.78 -1.03
N ARG A 77 18.27 -6.09 0.05
CA ARG A 77 18.74 -4.69 0.02
C ARG A 77 19.84 -4.44 -1.01
N ALA A 78 20.86 -5.30 -1.05
CA ALA A 78 21.97 -5.19 -1.99
C ALA A 78 21.54 -5.33 -3.45
N ALA A 79 20.51 -6.15 -3.73
CA ALA A 79 19.97 -6.33 -5.08
C ALA A 79 19.28 -5.06 -5.60
N GLY A 80 18.87 -4.14 -4.72
CA GLY A 80 18.34 -2.83 -5.07
C GLY A 80 19.31 -1.93 -5.86
N ARG A 81 20.56 -2.32 -6.08
CA ARG A 81 21.44 -1.68 -7.07
C ARG A 81 20.96 -1.92 -8.51
N LEU A 82 20.25 -3.02 -8.75
CA LEU A 82 19.66 -3.39 -10.02
C LEU A 82 18.19 -2.95 -10.06
N ARG A 83 17.76 -2.36 -11.18
CA ARG A 83 16.41 -1.81 -11.34
C ARG A 83 15.30 -2.83 -11.15
N LEU A 84 15.52 -4.08 -11.55
CA LEU A 84 14.54 -5.17 -11.44
C LEU A 84 14.17 -5.50 -9.99
N PHE A 85 15.03 -5.14 -9.03
CA PHE A 85 14.80 -5.35 -7.60
C PHE A 85 14.49 -4.01 -6.91
N ARG A 86 13.76 -3.13 -7.59
CA ARG A 86 13.23 -1.88 -7.03
C ARG A 86 11.73 -1.80 -7.19
N TYR A 87 11.09 -1.09 -6.28
CA TYR A 87 9.72 -0.63 -6.40
C TYR A 87 9.70 0.89 -6.38
N GLU A 88 8.67 1.46 -7.01
CA GLU A 88 8.37 2.88 -6.98
C GLU A 88 7.06 3.10 -6.20
N VAL A 89 7.05 4.13 -5.36
CA VAL A 89 5.81 4.78 -4.90
C VAL A 89 5.55 5.93 -5.86
N ARG A 90 4.35 5.96 -6.42
CA ARG A 90 3.96 6.91 -7.46
C ARG A 90 2.78 7.74 -7.00
N CYS A 91 2.83 9.01 -7.35
CA CYS A 91 1.73 9.97 -7.19
C CYS A 91 1.72 10.87 -8.43
N TRP A 92 0.79 10.62 -9.32
CA TRP A 92 0.62 11.40 -10.54
C TRP A 92 -0.77 12.03 -10.59
N ARG A 93 -0.87 13.12 -11.33
CA ARG A 93 -2.14 13.77 -11.66
C ARG A 93 -2.86 12.97 -12.74
N ASN A 94 -4.15 12.70 -12.55
CA ASN A 94 -5.07 12.05 -13.50
C ASN A 94 -4.67 10.67 -14.03
N GLY A 95 -3.62 10.04 -13.53
CA GLY A 95 -3.20 8.76 -14.07
C GLY A 95 -4.00 7.59 -13.52
N ILE A 96 -3.80 6.46 -14.18
CA ILE A 96 -4.72 5.33 -14.19
C ILE A 96 -4.12 4.20 -13.36
N ILE A 97 -4.91 3.67 -12.43
CA ILE A 97 -4.61 2.42 -11.73
C ILE A 97 -5.25 1.29 -12.55
N PRO A 98 -4.48 0.45 -13.27
CA PRO A 98 -5.03 -0.46 -14.28
C PRO A 98 -6.00 -1.51 -13.73
N ASP A 99 -5.80 -1.94 -12.49
CA ASP A 99 -6.59 -2.95 -11.81
C ASP A 99 -7.73 -2.38 -10.94
N LEU A 100 -7.90 -1.04 -10.93
CA LEU A 100 -9.00 -0.37 -10.24
C LEU A 100 -10.40 -0.90 -10.63
N PRO A 101 -10.69 -1.28 -11.90
CA PRO A 101 -11.98 -1.88 -12.25
C PRO A 101 -12.29 -3.21 -11.55
N ALA A 102 -11.29 -3.88 -10.98
CA ALA A 102 -11.48 -5.11 -10.20
C ALA A 102 -11.71 -4.83 -8.70
N ALA A 103 -11.78 -3.56 -8.29
CA ALA A 103 -12.00 -3.21 -6.89
C ALA A 103 -13.36 -3.73 -6.39
N VAL A 104 -13.38 -4.20 -5.14
CA VAL A 104 -14.55 -4.78 -4.47
C VAL A 104 -14.89 -3.91 -3.26
N ASP A 105 -16.18 -3.75 -2.97
CA ASP A 105 -16.70 -2.92 -1.87
C ASP A 105 -16.02 -1.54 -1.78
N SER A 106 -15.85 -0.92 -2.96
CA SER A 106 -15.06 0.29 -3.16
C SER A 106 -15.81 1.29 -4.05
N PRO A 107 -15.55 2.60 -3.96
CA PRO A 107 -14.60 3.24 -3.05
C PRO A 107 -15.06 3.27 -1.60
N VAL A 108 -14.11 3.11 -0.67
CA VAL A 108 -14.27 3.50 0.72
C VAL A 108 -13.93 4.98 0.85
N ARG A 109 -14.94 5.82 1.07
CA ARG A 109 -14.75 7.25 1.31
C ARG A 109 -14.03 7.43 2.66
N LEU A 110 -12.81 7.94 2.62
CA LEU A 110 -12.02 8.17 3.84
C LEU A 110 -12.29 9.56 4.46
N THR A 111 -12.39 10.59 3.62
CA THR A 111 -12.69 11.97 4.03
C THR A 111 -13.01 12.82 2.80
N ASP A 112 -13.73 13.92 2.98
CA ASP A 112 -13.92 15.01 2.03
C ASP A 112 -13.09 16.28 2.37
N ASP A 113 -12.34 16.28 3.47
CA ASP A 113 -11.54 17.42 3.90
C ASP A 113 -10.37 17.69 2.93
N PRO A 114 -10.35 18.84 2.23
CA PRO A 114 -9.27 19.20 1.32
C PRO A 114 -7.93 19.42 2.04
N ALA A 115 -7.93 19.74 3.34
CA ALA A 115 -6.71 19.89 4.12
C ALA A 115 -6.04 18.52 4.39
N LEU A 116 -6.81 17.47 4.69
CA LEU A 116 -6.30 16.10 4.78
C LEU A 116 -5.78 15.61 3.43
N ALA A 117 -6.51 15.86 2.34
CA ALA A 117 -6.07 15.52 0.99
C ALA A 117 -4.71 16.16 0.64
N ARG A 118 -4.53 17.44 0.95
CA ARG A 118 -3.26 18.15 0.76
C ARG A 118 -2.15 17.56 1.63
N ARG A 119 -2.41 17.28 2.92
CA ARG A 119 -1.44 16.66 3.82
C ARG A 119 -0.94 15.32 3.29
N VAL A 120 -1.81 14.48 2.74
CA VAL A 120 -1.40 13.20 2.12
C VAL A 120 -0.40 13.41 1.00
N LEU A 121 -0.68 14.34 0.08
CA LEU A 121 0.21 14.63 -1.06
C LEU A 121 1.57 15.20 -0.61
N GLU A 122 1.57 16.05 0.42
CA GLU A 122 2.79 16.64 1.01
C GLU A 122 3.60 15.63 1.83
N THR A 123 2.94 14.66 2.44
CA THR A 123 3.58 13.64 3.30
C THR A 123 4.24 12.54 2.47
N LEU A 124 3.67 12.19 1.31
CA LEU A 124 4.08 11.04 0.52
C LEU A 124 5.58 10.99 0.15
N PRO A 125 6.27 12.12 -0.20
CA PRO A 125 7.71 12.09 -0.48
C PRO A 125 8.58 11.71 0.73
N SER A 126 8.06 11.78 1.96
CA SER A 126 8.79 11.44 3.19
C SER A 126 8.63 9.97 3.60
N ILE A 127 7.97 9.15 2.78
CA ILE A 127 7.68 7.76 3.08
C ILE A 127 8.97 6.93 3.25
N PRO A 128 9.06 6.07 4.28
CA PRO A 128 10.20 5.19 4.43
C PRO A 128 10.25 4.17 3.28
N THR A 129 11.47 3.74 2.94
CA THR A 129 11.74 2.80 1.85
C THR A 129 12.46 1.53 2.32
N PRO A 130 11.88 0.78 3.29
CA PRO A 130 12.43 -0.51 3.68
C PRO A 130 12.33 -1.51 2.52
N VAL A 131 13.01 -2.65 2.65
CA VAL A 131 12.97 -3.70 1.64
C VAL A 131 11.57 -4.30 1.55
N TRP A 132 10.94 -4.19 0.37
CA TRP A 132 9.65 -4.85 0.11
C TRP A 132 9.78 -6.35 0.30
N GLY A 133 8.86 -6.91 1.08
CA GLY A 133 8.78 -8.35 1.38
C GLY A 133 9.56 -8.73 2.64
N ARG A 134 10.10 -7.75 3.37
CA ARG A 134 10.81 -7.95 4.64
C ARG A 134 10.14 -7.14 5.75
N ASP A 135 10.25 -7.65 6.97
CA ASP A 135 9.93 -6.91 8.18
C ASP A 135 11.20 -6.26 8.75
N GLU A 136 11.78 -5.31 8.02
CA GLU A 136 12.98 -4.59 8.50
C GLU A 136 12.67 -3.60 9.62
N ALA A 137 11.41 -3.14 9.71
CA ALA A 137 10.95 -2.24 10.74
C ALA A 137 10.54 -2.94 12.04
N ARG A 138 10.52 -4.28 12.06
CA ARG A 138 10.07 -5.12 13.19
C ARG A 138 8.65 -4.79 13.62
N ALA A 139 7.78 -4.55 12.65
CA ALA A 139 6.37 -4.26 12.84
C ALA A 139 5.49 -5.52 12.83
N GLY A 140 6.08 -6.72 12.70
CA GLY A 140 5.39 -8.01 12.76
C GLY A 140 4.87 -8.50 11.41
N GLU A 141 4.87 -7.66 10.37
CA GLU A 141 4.52 -8.03 9.00
C GLU A 141 5.50 -7.41 8.00
N MET A 142 5.58 -8.01 6.80
CA MET A 142 6.42 -7.46 5.73
C MET A 142 5.93 -6.08 5.26
N TRP A 143 6.87 -5.22 4.89
CA TRP A 143 6.55 -3.98 4.17
C TRP A 143 6.10 -4.29 2.74
N ASN A 144 5.01 -3.68 2.27
CA ASN A 144 4.50 -3.78 0.90
C ASN A 144 3.63 -2.55 0.51
N SER A 145 2.86 -2.64 -0.58
CA SER A 145 1.99 -1.56 -1.06
C SER A 145 0.91 -1.15 -0.06
N ASN A 146 0.34 -2.08 0.71
CA ASN A 146 -0.60 -1.75 1.78
C ASN A 146 0.08 -0.95 2.89
N SER A 147 1.33 -1.28 3.21
CA SER A 147 2.11 -0.53 4.20
C SER A 147 2.30 0.92 3.78
N VAL A 148 2.54 1.16 2.48
CA VAL A 148 2.70 2.50 1.91
C VAL A 148 1.43 3.34 2.10
N ILE A 149 0.28 2.79 1.73
CA ILE A 149 -1.02 3.48 1.86
C ILE A 149 -1.37 3.71 3.32
N ALA A 150 -1.27 2.68 4.17
CA ALA A 150 -1.56 2.81 5.60
C ALA A 150 -0.64 3.84 6.28
N TRP A 151 0.65 3.85 5.93
CA TRP A 151 1.61 4.79 6.49
C TRP A 151 1.26 6.23 6.16
N VAL A 152 1.03 6.56 4.87
CA VAL A 152 0.76 7.96 4.47
C VAL A 152 -0.55 8.46 5.05
N LEU A 153 -1.57 7.60 5.13
CA LEU A 153 -2.86 7.96 5.72
C LEU A 153 -2.71 8.23 7.23
N THR A 154 -2.04 7.33 7.96
CA THR A 154 -1.79 7.49 9.41
C THR A 154 -0.98 8.75 9.70
N ARG A 155 0.13 8.97 8.98
CA ARG A 155 0.96 10.18 9.13
C ARG A 155 0.23 11.48 8.79
N SER A 156 -0.80 11.41 7.95
CA SER A 156 -1.62 12.57 7.58
C SER A 156 -2.76 12.86 8.57
N GLY A 157 -2.89 12.05 9.63
CA GLY A 157 -3.91 12.18 10.66
C GLY A 157 -5.26 11.58 10.28
N ILE A 158 -5.28 10.57 9.40
CA ILE A 158 -6.50 9.89 8.98
C ILE A 158 -6.68 8.64 9.84
N GLU A 159 -7.80 8.56 10.54
CA GLU A 159 -8.14 7.41 11.38
C GLU A 159 -8.49 6.19 10.53
N LEU A 160 -7.78 5.07 10.77
CA LEU A 160 -7.91 3.84 9.99
C LEU A 160 -8.59 2.70 10.76
N ASP A 161 -9.07 2.96 11.98
CA ASP A 161 -9.66 1.93 12.84
C ASP A 161 -10.92 1.31 12.26
N ALA A 162 -11.67 2.01 11.41
CA ALA A 162 -12.83 1.46 10.71
C ALA A 162 -12.49 0.93 9.30
N VAL A 163 -11.29 1.20 8.79
CA VAL A 163 -10.91 0.84 7.42
C VAL A 163 -10.52 -0.64 7.40
N ARG A 164 -11.31 -1.45 6.70
CA ARG A 164 -11.13 -2.90 6.59
C ARG A 164 -11.31 -3.33 5.13
N PRO A 165 -10.56 -4.35 4.67
CA PRO A 165 -10.85 -5.01 3.40
C PRO A 165 -12.24 -5.68 3.44
N PRO A 166 -12.76 -6.13 2.28
CA PRO A 166 -14.01 -6.88 2.20
C PRO A 166 -14.09 -8.06 3.19
N PRO A 167 -15.31 -8.53 3.53
CA PRO A 167 -15.50 -9.67 4.41
C PRO A 167 -14.63 -10.87 4.03
N ASP A 168 -14.11 -11.58 5.04
CA ASP A 168 -13.16 -12.69 4.88
C ASP A 168 -11.84 -12.33 4.16
N GLY A 169 -11.59 -11.04 3.94
CA GLY A 169 -10.36 -10.51 3.38
C GLY A 169 -9.30 -10.16 4.42
N ARG A 170 -8.06 -10.00 3.95
CA ARG A 170 -6.97 -9.34 4.67
C ARG A 170 -6.10 -8.52 3.72
N ALA A 171 -5.46 -7.50 4.26
CA ALA A 171 -4.50 -6.65 3.57
C ALA A 171 -3.14 -6.76 4.28
N PRO A 172 -2.32 -7.79 3.99
CA PRO A 172 -1.01 -7.95 4.63
C PRO A 172 -0.18 -6.67 4.48
N GLY A 173 0.58 -6.31 5.51
CA GLY A 173 1.42 -5.11 5.54
C GLY A 173 0.67 -3.83 5.93
N TRP A 174 -0.66 -3.83 5.98
CA TRP A 174 -1.45 -2.66 6.40
C TRP A 174 -1.09 -2.23 7.83
N GLU A 175 -1.08 -3.17 8.78
CA GLU A 175 -0.76 -2.87 10.17
C GLU A 175 0.72 -2.46 10.34
N ALA A 176 1.63 -3.06 9.57
CA ALA A 176 3.02 -2.62 9.53
C ALA A 176 3.16 -1.15 9.11
N GLY A 177 2.37 -0.69 8.13
CA GLY A 177 2.32 0.72 7.73
C GLY A 177 1.87 1.64 8.86
N ARG A 178 0.83 1.23 9.62
CA ARG A 178 0.33 1.99 10.78
C ARG A 178 1.35 2.09 11.90
N ILE A 179 1.95 0.95 12.29
CA ILE A 179 2.97 0.88 13.34
C ILE A 179 4.20 1.72 12.98
N VAL A 180 4.65 1.68 11.72
CA VAL A 180 5.81 2.47 11.27
C VAL A 180 5.48 3.97 11.20
N ALA A 181 4.22 4.33 10.95
CA ALA A 181 3.79 5.72 10.93
C ALA A 181 3.70 6.35 12.32
N ASP A 182 3.19 5.58 13.28
CA ASP A 182 3.09 5.97 14.67
C ASP A 182 3.51 4.83 15.60
N PRO A 183 4.82 4.73 15.90
CA PRO A 183 5.33 3.71 16.82
C PRO A 183 4.78 3.82 18.24
N HIS A 184 4.20 4.97 18.62
CA HIS A 184 3.66 5.20 19.96
C HIS A 184 2.18 4.83 20.09
N ALA A 185 1.45 4.69 18.98
CA ALA A 185 0.06 4.24 18.98
C ALA A 185 -0.11 2.78 19.48
N SER A 186 0.93 1.95 19.34
CA SER A 186 0.94 0.55 19.81
C SER A 186 1.15 0.40 21.33
N GLY A 187 1.40 1.51 22.05
CA GLY A 187 1.62 1.51 23.51
C GLY A 187 0.46 2.06 24.36
N ARG A 188 -0.66 2.50 23.76
CA ARG A 188 -1.83 2.91 24.55
C ARG A 188 -2.65 1.68 24.94
N PRO A 189 -2.86 1.41 26.24
CA PRO A 189 -3.81 0.38 26.64
C PRO A 189 -5.19 0.74 26.10
N ARG A 190 -5.88 -0.25 25.53
CA ARG A 190 -7.31 -0.18 25.20
C ARG A 190 -8.14 -0.16 26.48
#